data_AF-A0A923BGG8-F1
#
_entry.id   AF-A0A923BGG8-F1
#
_cell.length_a   1.000
_cell.length_b   1.000
_cell.length_c   1.000
_cell.angle_alpha   90.00
_cell.angle_beta   90.00
_cell.angle_gamma   90.00
#
_symmetry.space_group_name_H-M   'P 1'
#
loop_
_entity.id
_entity.type
_entity.pdbx_description
1 polymer ?
#
loop_
_entity_poly.entity_id
_entity_poly.type
_entity_poly.pdbx_seq_one_letter_code
_entity_poly.pdbx_strand_id
1 'polypeptide(L)'
;AAAQAAPAGYADLTRLFAGWRTFQAGTKRDGATDYTAATMAKKAAELKQWQARLAAIDRRGWTTAQLVDYQLVRAEMNGLDFDLRVLRPWERDPAYYQILWSAQSDTPNHEGPMAQDAIELWTYQFPLDIASERKLTAELAAIPPFLAQGRINLTANTRDLWSAGLASMEEQARDLATLEKTVAGNGAALGSAVSDARQATESFVAWLRTELPKKTGPSGVGVENYDWYLRNVQLSPLTWEGEVALLERELGRSHAALRLEEHRNRNLPQLAGATDAASYERQATKAVKDYLKFLDDNEILTVRDYMEPALMAQRGSYVPPERQNFFHITMHRAPMTLWTHFYHWWDLQMTEKEPHPSPIRRGPLLYNI
;
A
#
# COMPACT_ATOMS: atom_id res chain seq x y z
N ALA A 1 -35.60 10.49 10.26
CA ALA A 1 -35.27 10.16 11.66
C ALA A 1 -34.34 11.24 12.20
N ALA A 2 -34.66 11.85 13.34
CA ALA A 2 -33.81 12.87 13.95
C ALA A 2 -32.43 12.26 14.28
N ALA A 3 -31.34 12.95 13.92
CA ALA A 3 -29.99 12.54 14.29
C ALA A 3 -29.90 12.48 15.83
N GLN A 4 -29.86 11.27 16.38
CA GLN A 4 -29.58 11.06 17.79
C GLN A 4 -28.25 11.75 18.08
N ALA A 5 -28.24 12.72 19.00
CA ALA A 5 -27.00 13.37 19.43
C ALA A 5 -26.00 12.27 19.81
N ALA A 6 -24.79 12.34 19.26
CA ALA A 6 -23.79 11.32 19.50
C ALA A 6 -23.61 11.12 21.02
N PRO A 7 -23.54 9.87 21.53
CA PRO A 7 -23.28 9.62 22.94
C PRO A 7 -22.02 10.38 23.37
N ALA A 8 -22.02 10.84 24.63
CA ALA A 8 -20.88 11.55 25.19
C ALA A 8 -19.57 10.78 24.92
N GLY A 9 -18.51 11.50 24.53
CA GLY A 9 -17.20 10.91 24.24
C GLY A 9 -16.92 10.58 22.77
N TYR A 10 -17.92 10.33 21.90
CA TYR A 10 -17.61 9.98 20.51
C TYR A 10 -17.03 11.17 19.71
N ALA A 11 -17.52 12.39 19.96
CA ALA A 11 -16.92 13.62 19.39
C ALA A 11 -15.46 13.83 19.86
N ASP A 12 -15.12 13.35 21.06
CA ASP A 12 -13.74 13.38 21.56
C ASP A 12 -12.85 12.40 20.80
N LEU A 13 -13.36 11.21 20.45
CA LEU A 13 -12.64 10.25 19.61
C LEU A 13 -12.34 10.83 18.23
N THR A 14 -13.32 11.45 17.57
CA THR A 14 -13.10 12.03 16.24
C THR A 14 -12.11 13.20 16.27
N ARG A 15 -12.13 14.03 17.33
CA ARG A 15 -11.13 15.10 17.53
C ARG A 15 -9.75 14.54 17.84
N LEU A 16 -9.67 13.51 18.68
CA LEU A 16 -8.42 12.82 18.98
C LEU A 16 -7.82 12.24 17.71
N PHE A 17 -8.63 11.58 16.88
CA PHE A 17 -8.18 10.99 15.61
C PHE A 17 -7.64 12.05 14.64
N ALA A 18 -8.32 13.18 14.47
CA ALA A 18 -7.81 14.26 13.63
C ALA A 18 -6.43 14.76 14.11
N GLY A 19 -6.27 14.98 15.43
CA GLY A 19 -4.99 15.36 16.00
C GLY A 19 -3.93 14.25 15.90
N TRP A 20 -4.34 12.99 16.03
CA TRP A 20 -3.48 11.81 15.87
C TRP A 20 -2.89 11.74 14.46
N ARG A 21 -3.70 11.98 13.42
CA ARG A 21 -3.22 12.00 12.02
C ARG A 21 -2.17 13.09 11.80
N THR A 22 -2.35 14.28 12.37
CA THR A 22 -1.33 15.35 12.33
C THR A 22 -0.06 14.96 13.08
N PHE A 23 -0.18 14.33 14.25
CA PHE A 23 0.98 13.85 15.02
C PHE A 23 1.75 12.75 14.28
N GLN A 24 1.04 11.79 13.68
CA GLN A 24 1.66 10.67 12.99
C GLN A 24 2.36 11.13 11.69
N ALA A 25 1.82 12.12 10.97
CA ALA A 25 2.48 12.72 9.81
C ALA A 25 3.87 13.33 10.15
N GLY A 26 4.11 13.70 11.42
CA GLY A 26 5.41 14.14 11.89
C GLY A 26 5.77 15.57 11.48
N THR A 27 7.06 15.91 11.64
CA THR A 27 7.60 17.25 11.36
C THR A 27 8.54 17.21 10.16
N LYS A 28 8.73 18.37 9.53
CA LYS A 28 9.66 18.53 8.42
C LYS A 28 11.05 18.95 8.89
N ARG A 29 12.08 18.46 8.21
CA ARG A 29 13.48 18.87 8.30
C ARG A 29 14.00 19.06 6.87
N ASP A 30 14.44 20.28 6.56
CA ASP A 30 14.97 20.64 5.24
C ASP A 30 14.02 20.27 4.07
N GLY A 31 12.70 20.38 4.30
CA GLY A 31 11.65 20.07 3.31
C GLY A 31 11.17 18.61 3.28
N ALA A 32 11.94 17.67 3.82
CA ALA A 32 11.57 16.26 3.95
C ALA A 32 10.96 15.95 5.32
N THR A 33 10.20 14.86 5.47
CA THR A 33 9.81 14.37 6.80
C THR A 33 11.05 13.98 7.61
N ASP A 34 11.06 14.34 8.90
CA ASP A 34 12.18 14.15 9.81
C ASP A 34 12.08 12.79 10.51
N TYR A 35 12.96 11.86 10.10
CA TYR A 35 13.12 10.54 10.71
C TYR A 35 14.42 10.43 11.49
N THR A 36 15.02 11.54 11.92
CA THR A 36 16.23 11.48 12.75
C THR A 36 15.96 10.77 14.07
N ALA A 37 16.99 10.15 14.64
CA ALA A 37 16.88 9.44 15.92
C ALA A 37 16.30 10.31 17.05
N ALA A 38 16.64 11.61 17.08
CA ALA A 38 16.09 12.56 18.05
C ALA A 38 14.57 12.76 17.88
N THR A 39 14.11 12.92 16.64
CA THR A 39 12.69 13.10 16.33
C THR A 39 11.90 11.83 16.59
N MET A 40 12.43 10.64 16.25
CA MET A 40 11.77 9.36 16.58
C MET A 40 11.72 9.10 18.09
N ALA A 41 12.78 9.44 18.84
CA ALA A 41 12.78 9.34 20.31
C ALA A 41 11.73 10.27 20.95
N LYS A 42 11.60 11.51 20.45
CA LYS A 42 10.55 12.44 20.87
C LYS A 42 9.16 11.87 20.55
N LYS A 43 8.96 11.32 19.36
CA LYS A 43 7.71 10.68 18.93
C LYS A 43 7.32 9.52 19.84
N ALA A 44 8.28 8.68 20.24
CA ALA A 44 8.06 7.60 21.19
C ALA A 44 7.66 8.09 22.59
N ALA A 45 8.23 9.21 23.06
CA ALA A 45 7.84 9.80 24.34
C ALA A 45 6.41 10.37 24.29
N GLU A 46 6.04 11.05 23.21
CA GLU A 46 4.72 11.66 23.02
C GLU A 46 3.61 10.63 22.77
N LEU A 47 3.91 9.50 22.12
CA LEU A 47 2.94 8.43 21.85
C LEU A 47 2.20 7.95 23.11
N LYS A 48 2.90 7.85 24.25
CA LYS A 48 2.31 7.45 25.53
C LYS A 48 1.18 8.41 25.97
N GLN A 49 1.30 9.69 25.65
CA GLN A 49 0.27 10.69 25.97
C GLN A 49 -0.95 10.52 25.07
N TRP A 50 -0.77 10.19 23.80
CA TRP A 50 -1.87 9.89 22.87
C TRP A 50 -2.64 8.64 23.28
N GLN A 51 -1.93 7.56 23.64
CA GLN A 51 -2.53 6.34 24.15
C GLN A 51 -3.32 6.60 25.45
N ALA A 52 -2.78 7.40 26.37
CA ALA A 52 -3.47 7.78 27.59
C ALA A 52 -4.75 8.60 27.31
N ARG A 53 -4.69 9.56 26.37
CA ARG A 53 -5.85 10.33 25.94
C ARG A 53 -6.94 9.45 25.32
N LEU A 54 -6.57 8.48 24.49
CA LEU A 54 -7.51 7.49 23.95
C LEU A 54 -8.15 6.66 25.06
N ALA A 55 -7.34 6.14 25.99
CA ALA A 55 -7.81 5.31 27.10
C ALA A 55 -8.79 6.05 28.05
N ALA A 56 -8.65 7.37 28.18
CA ALA A 56 -9.50 8.20 29.03
C ALA A 56 -10.91 8.48 28.46
N ILE A 57 -11.17 8.17 27.18
CA ILE A 57 -12.48 8.40 26.56
C ILE A 57 -13.51 7.44 27.18
N ASP A 58 -14.60 8.00 27.70
CA ASP A 58 -15.75 7.23 28.15
C ASP A 58 -16.50 6.63 26.96
N ARG A 59 -16.72 5.32 27.00
CA ARG A 59 -17.33 4.52 25.93
C ARG A 59 -18.70 3.96 26.32
N ARG A 60 -19.24 4.33 27.48
CA ARG A 60 -20.56 3.86 27.92
C ARG A 60 -21.64 4.29 26.93
N GLY A 61 -22.48 3.34 26.54
CA GLY A 61 -23.58 3.57 25.60
C GLY A 61 -23.16 3.73 24.13
N TRP A 62 -21.89 3.47 23.79
CA TRP A 62 -21.46 3.46 22.39
C TRP A 62 -22.06 2.27 21.64
N THR A 63 -22.39 2.51 20.37
CA THR A 63 -22.79 1.46 19.42
C THR A 63 -21.59 0.60 19.02
N THR A 64 -21.85 -0.58 18.45
CA THR A 64 -20.79 -1.44 17.89
C THR A 64 -19.92 -0.68 16.87
N ALA A 65 -20.52 0.10 15.97
CA ALA A 65 -19.79 0.88 14.98
C ALA A 65 -18.82 1.90 15.60
N GLN A 66 -19.20 2.51 16.73
CA GLN A 66 -18.34 3.45 17.45
C GLN A 66 -17.24 2.73 18.25
N LEU A 67 -17.54 1.55 18.79
CA LEU A 67 -16.53 0.70 19.43
C LEU A 67 -15.48 0.23 18.42
N VAL A 68 -15.90 -0.14 17.20
CA VAL A 68 -15.01 -0.46 16.07
C VAL A 68 -14.10 0.72 15.77
N ASP A 69 -14.65 1.93 15.61
CA ASP A 69 -13.84 3.14 15.38
C ASP A 69 -12.77 3.33 16.45
N TYR A 70 -13.08 3.09 17.73
CA TYR A 70 -12.08 3.14 18.80
C TYR A 70 -11.03 2.05 18.70
N GLN A 71 -11.39 0.82 18.31
CA GLN A 71 -10.40 -0.23 18.09
C GLN A 71 -9.44 0.14 16.97
N LEU A 72 -9.93 0.77 15.88
CA LEU A 72 -9.11 1.21 14.76
C LEU A 72 -8.12 2.30 15.19
N VAL A 73 -8.56 3.32 15.92
CA VAL A 73 -7.65 4.35 16.46
C VAL A 73 -6.61 3.73 17.41
N ARG A 74 -7.00 2.76 18.24
CA ARG A 74 -6.06 2.04 19.10
C ARG A 74 -5.04 1.24 18.28
N ALA A 75 -5.50 0.54 17.25
CA ALA A 75 -4.66 -0.25 16.36
C ALA A 75 -3.65 0.62 15.61
N GLU A 76 -4.03 1.83 15.14
CA GLU A 76 -3.06 2.76 14.56
C GLU A 76 -1.99 3.22 15.57
N MET A 77 -2.38 3.51 16.81
CA MET A 77 -1.42 3.87 17.86
C MET A 77 -0.48 2.71 18.22
N ASN A 78 -0.99 1.48 18.19
CA ASN A 78 -0.18 0.27 18.38
C ASN A 78 0.76 0.01 17.20
N GLY A 79 0.32 0.32 15.97
CA GLY A 79 1.17 0.27 14.78
C GLY A 79 2.37 1.19 14.90
N LEU A 80 2.17 2.44 15.33
CA LEU A 80 3.28 3.37 15.55
C LEU A 80 4.21 2.91 16.69
N ASP A 81 3.65 2.37 17.77
CA ASP A 81 4.45 1.79 18.86
C ASP A 81 5.34 0.64 18.34
N PHE A 82 4.78 -0.22 17.50
CA PHE A 82 5.53 -1.30 16.87
C PHE A 82 6.64 -0.79 15.95
N ASP A 83 6.37 0.22 15.14
CA ASP A 83 7.38 0.86 14.30
C ASP A 83 8.53 1.43 15.12
N LEU A 84 8.23 2.15 16.20
CA LEU A 84 9.24 2.81 17.03
C LEU A 84 10.13 1.82 17.78
N ARG A 85 9.59 0.68 18.21
CA ARG A 85 10.31 -0.29 19.05
C ARG A 85 10.90 -1.46 18.27
N VAL A 86 10.16 -1.97 17.28
CA VAL A 86 10.43 -3.26 16.65
C VAL A 86 10.75 -3.09 15.17
N LEU A 87 9.78 -2.61 14.38
CA LEU A 87 9.91 -2.62 12.93
C LEU A 87 10.94 -1.62 12.43
N ARG A 88 10.99 -0.40 12.99
CA ARG A 88 11.97 0.66 12.70
C ARG A 88 12.33 0.79 11.21
N PRO A 89 11.35 1.02 10.33
CA PRO A 89 11.56 0.94 8.89
C PRO A 89 12.62 1.94 8.40
N TRP A 90 12.68 3.14 8.98
CA TRP A 90 13.72 4.15 8.69
C TRP A 90 15.15 3.69 9.01
N GLU A 91 15.34 2.71 9.91
CA GLU A 91 16.66 2.16 10.27
C GLU A 91 17.01 0.88 9.49
N ARG A 92 16.01 0.17 8.98
CA ARG A 92 16.15 -1.23 8.53
C ARG A 92 15.91 -1.45 7.06
N ASP A 93 15.16 -0.58 6.40
CA ASP A 93 14.64 -0.82 5.07
C ASP A 93 14.95 0.35 4.13
N PRO A 94 15.88 0.19 3.16
CA PRO A 94 16.09 1.20 2.15
C PRO A 94 14.86 1.51 1.28
N ALA A 95 13.90 0.58 1.15
CA ALA A 95 12.64 0.84 0.42
C ALA A 95 11.79 1.93 1.09
N TYR A 96 11.95 2.15 2.41
CA TYR A 96 11.29 3.24 3.13
C TYR A 96 11.66 4.63 2.59
N TYR A 97 12.77 4.73 1.86
CA TYR A 97 13.26 5.95 1.25
C TYR A 97 12.81 6.15 -0.21
N GLN A 98 12.07 5.18 -0.77
CA GLN A 98 11.33 5.37 -2.01
C GLN A 98 10.05 6.16 -1.70
N ILE A 99 9.91 7.33 -2.31
CA ILE A 99 8.72 8.18 -2.12
C ILE A 99 8.11 8.63 -3.45
N LEU A 100 8.59 8.16 -4.60
CA LEU A 100 8.00 8.49 -5.89
C LEU A 100 7.35 7.26 -6.53
N TRP A 101 6.08 7.43 -6.91
CA TRP A 101 5.22 6.35 -7.41
C TRP A 101 4.57 6.78 -8.73
N SER A 102 4.95 6.10 -9.81
CA SER A 102 4.44 6.39 -11.16
C SER A 102 3.07 5.80 -11.45
N ALA A 103 2.63 4.81 -10.66
CA ALA A 103 1.35 4.14 -10.79
C ALA A 103 0.55 4.20 -9.47
N GLN A 104 -0.77 4.11 -9.60
CA GLN A 104 -1.69 4.01 -8.46
C GLN A 104 -1.48 2.68 -7.74
N SER A 105 -1.46 2.70 -6.40
CA SER A 105 -1.53 1.48 -5.58
C SER A 105 -2.83 0.72 -5.87
N ASP A 106 -2.76 -0.59 -5.93
CA ASP A 106 -3.93 -1.46 -6.06
C ASP A 106 -4.68 -1.66 -4.73
N THR A 107 -4.12 -1.15 -3.64
CA THR A 107 -4.73 -1.06 -2.30
C THR A 107 -4.87 0.41 -1.86
N PRO A 108 -5.69 0.74 -0.83
CA PRO A 108 -5.96 2.14 -0.45
C PRO A 108 -4.73 2.97 -0.07
N ASN A 109 -3.63 2.33 0.34
CA ASN A 109 -2.31 2.93 0.51
C ASN A 109 -1.28 1.99 -0.14
N HIS A 110 -0.03 2.41 -0.34
CA HIS A 110 1.00 1.48 -0.86
C HIS A 110 1.30 0.35 0.11
N GLU A 111 1.62 -0.83 -0.43
CA GLU A 111 1.94 -2.01 0.37
C GLU A 111 3.26 -1.84 1.14
N GLY A 112 3.27 -2.32 2.39
CA GLY A 112 4.44 -2.27 3.26
C GLY A 112 4.66 -0.92 3.95
N PRO A 113 5.74 -0.77 4.74
CA PRO A 113 6.03 0.46 5.46
C PRO A 113 6.38 1.59 4.49
N MET A 114 5.64 2.68 4.56
CA MET A 114 5.83 3.84 3.71
C MET A 114 6.22 5.07 4.53
N ALA A 115 7.17 5.85 4.02
CA ALA A 115 7.41 7.18 4.55
C ALA A 115 6.23 8.11 4.25
N GLN A 116 6.12 9.17 5.05
CA GLN A 116 5.23 10.27 4.71
C GLN A 116 5.72 10.96 3.43
N ASP A 117 4.82 11.70 2.77
CA ASP A 117 5.11 12.49 1.56
C ASP A 117 5.37 11.69 0.27
N ALA A 118 4.63 10.60 0.09
CA ALA A 118 4.57 9.95 -1.20
C ALA A 118 4.19 10.95 -2.32
N ILE A 119 4.97 10.94 -3.38
CA ILE A 119 4.79 11.66 -4.63
C ILE A 119 4.05 10.73 -5.57
N GLU A 120 2.73 10.87 -5.58
CA GLU A 120 1.80 10.10 -6.40
C GLU A 120 1.75 10.67 -7.83
N LEU A 121 2.76 10.39 -8.66
CA LEU A 121 2.87 10.95 -10.01
C LEU A 121 1.66 10.63 -10.91
N TRP A 122 1.01 9.49 -10.70
CA TRP A 122 -0.19 9.09 -11.44
C TRP A 122 -1.38 10.07 -11.24
N THR A 123 -1.36 10.90 -10.20
CA THR A 123 -2.37 11.94 -9.95
C THR A 123 -2.15 13.20 -10.78
N TYR A 124 -1.01 13.32 -11.45
CA TYR A 124 -0.68 14.47 -12.29
C TYR A 124 -1.14 14.27 -13.73
N GLN A 125 -1.70 15.33 -14.32
CA GLN A 125 -2.04 15.37 -15.74
C GLN A 125 -0.97 16.14 -16.50
N PHE A 126 -0.39 15.51 -17.53
CA PHE A 126 0.60 16.14 -18.40
C PHE A 126 -0.04 16.58 -19.74
N PRO A 127 0.37 17.73 -20.32
CA PRO A 127 1.34 18.70 -19.79
C PRO A 127 0.81 19.41 -18.53
N LEU A 128 1.71 19.70 -17.60
CA LEU A 128 1.36 20.26 -16.29
C LEU A 128 0.81 21.68 -16.41
N ASP A 129 -0.20 22.00 -15.61
CA ASP A 129 -0.58 23.39 -15.35
C ASP A 129 0.38 24.04 -14.34
N ILE A 130 0.28 25.37 -14.18
CA ILE A 130 1.18 26.15 -13.32
C ILE A 130 1.10 25.70 -11.85
N ALA A 131 -0.08 25.30 -11.38
CA ALA A 131 -0.27 24.88 -10.00
C ALA A 131 0.39 23.51 -9.74
N SER A 132 0.20 22.58 -10.67
CA SER A 132 0.76 21.23 -10.64
C SER A 132 2.28 21.25 -10.80
N GLU A 133 2.82 22.12 -11.68
CA GLU A 133 4.25 22.32 -11.81
C GLU A 133 4.89 22.81 -10.50
N ARG A 134 4.28 23.82 -9.84
CA ARG A 134 4.77 24.31 -8.54
C ARG A 134 4.69 23.25 -7.45
N LYS A 135 3.59 22.50 -7.40
CA LYS A 135 3.39 21.42 -6.43
C LYS A 135 4.44 20.32 -6.62
N LEU A 136 4.59 19.79 -7.83
CA LEU A 136 5.55 18.72 -8.14
C LEU A 136 6.99 19.19 -7.89
N THR A 137 7.33 20.43 -8.22
CA THR A 137 8.65 21.01 -7.92
C THR A 137 8.96 20.96 -6.42
N ALA A 138 8.00 21.35 -5.57
CA ALA A 138 8.17 21.34 -4.12
C ALA A 138 8.25 19.92 -3.54
N GLU A 139 7.47 18.98 -4.07
CA GLU A 139 7.50 17.57 -3.67
C GLU A 139 8.86 16.92 -4.00
N LEU A 140 9.35 17.09 -5.24
CA LEU A 140 10.62 16.52 -5.69
C LEU A 140 11.82 17.10 -4.91
N ALA A 141 11.76 18.37 -4.52
CA ALA A 141 12.80 19.01 -3.72
C ALA A 141 13.02 18.35 -2.35
N ALA A 142 12.06 17.55 -1.85
CA ALA A 142 12.21 16.80 -0.61
C ALA A 142 13.07 15.53 -0.76
N ILE A 143 13.23 14.98 -1.99
CA ILE A 143 13.97 13.72 -2.20
C ILE A 143 15.44 13.83 -1.76
N PRO A 144 16.26 14.81 -2.21
CA PRO A 144 17.66 14.87 -1.83
C PRO A 144 17.92 14.92 -0.31
N PRO A 145 17.29 15.81 0.48
CA PRO A 145 17.48 15.83 1.93
C PRO A 145 16.93 14.57 2.61
N PHE A 146 15.87 13.95 2.08
CA PHE A 146 15.35 12.70 2.63
C PHE A 146 16.34 11.53 2.46
N LEU A 147 16.95 11.39 1.28
CA LEU A 147 17.98 10.37 1.03
C LEU A 147 19.27 10.62 1.82
N ALA A 148 19.59 11.89 2.09
CA ALA A 148 20.70 12.24 3.00
C ALA A 148 20.44 11.74 4.43
N GLN A 149 19.21 11.87 4.95
CA GLN A 149 18.82 11.24 6.22
C GLN A 149 18.95 9.70 6.14
N GLY A 150 18.55 9.09 5.03
CA GLY A 150 18.64 7.63 4.86
C GLY A 150 20.04 7.06 5.03
N ARG A 151 21.07 7.76 4.52
CA ARG A 151 22.47 7.35 4.73
C ARG A 151 22.91 7.34 6.19
N ILE A 152 22.26 8.14 7.04
CA ILE A 152 22.55 8.25 8.48
C ILE A 152 21.72 7.23 9.26
N ASN A 153 20.43 7.10 8.91
CA ASN A 153 19.48 6.30 9.66
C ASN A 153 19.63 4.79 9.40
N LEU A 154 19.95 4.38 8.17
CA LEU A 154 20.03 2.98 7.74
C LEU A 154 21.25 2.27 8.34
N THR A 155 21.10 1.87 9.60
CA THR A 155 22.17 1.27 10.42
C THR A 155 22.00 -0.24 10.59
N ALA A 156 20.82 -0.79 10.29
CA ALA A 156 20.56 -2.20 10.56
C ALA A 156 21.28 -3.17 9.59
N ASN A 157 21.41 -4.41 10.03
CA ASN A 157 21.99 -5.52 9.28
C ASN A 157 20.89 -6.48 8.77
N THR A 158 20.09 -6.05 7.80
CA THR A 158 18.91 -6.77 7.27
C THR A 158 19.08 -7.07 5.78
N ARG A 159 19.75 -8.17 5.43
CA ARG A 159 20.21 -8.40 4.04
C ARG A 159 19.07 -8.36 3.01
N ASP A 160 17.96 -9.03 3.28
CA ASP A 160 16.86 -9.16 2.32
C ASP A 160 16.15 -7.82 2.08
N LEU A 161 15.91 -7.03 3.15
CA LEU A 161 15.34 -5.69 3.04
C LEU A 161 16.27 -4.76 2.24
N TRP A 162 17.58 -4.85 2.45
CA TRP A 162 18.53 -4.07 1.65
C TRP A 162 18.56 -4.48 0.18
N SER A 163 18.39 -5.77 -0.11
CA SER A 163 18.33 -6.26 -1.49
C SER A 163 17.05 -5.80 -2.20
N ALA A 164 15.89 -5.92 -1.54
CA ALA A 164 14.61 -5.45 -2.07
C ALA A 164 14.60 -3.91 -2.21
N GLY A 165 15.04 -3.20 -1.17
CA GLY A 165 15.12 -1.74 -1.16
C GLY A 165 16.08 -1.18 -2.21
N LEU A 166 17.16 -1.89 -2.56
CA LEU A 166 17.99 -1.51 -3.72
C LEU A 166 17.17 -1.55 -5.03
N ALA A 167 16.38 -2.60 -5.26
CA ALA A 167 15.56 -2.72 -6.46
C ALA A 167 14.48 -1.61 -6.53
N SER A 168 13.83 -1.31 -5.41
CA SER A 168 12.91 -0.18 -5.21
C SER A 168 13.55 1.17 -5.57
N MET A 169 14.76 1.44 -5.06
CA MET A 169 15.45 2.70 -5.34
C MET A 169 15.95 2.79 -6.79
N GLU A 170 16.32 1.66 -7.41
CA GLU A 170 16.62 1.59 -8.84
C GLU A 170 15.39 1.86 -9.72
N GLU A 171 14.19 1.46 -9.26
CA GLU A 171 12.92 1.81 -9.90
C GLU A 171 12.65 3.30 -9.82
N GLN A 172 12.73 3.91 -8.63
CA GLN A 172 12.60 5.35 -8.47
C GLN A 172 13.57 6.13 -9.37
N ALA A 173 14.81 5.66 -9.53
CA ALA A 173 15.78 6.29 -10.44
C ALA A 173 15.33 6.24 -11.90
N ARG A 174 14.78 5.11 -12.36
CA ARG A 174 14.23 4.96 -13.72
C ARG A 174 13.00 5.84 -13.93
N ASP A 175 12.14 5.94 -12.93
CA ASP A 175 10.93 6.76 -13.00
C ASP A 175 11.27 8.25 -13.03
N LEU A 176 12.23 8.69 -12.23
CA LEU A 176 12.76 10.06 -12.29
C LEU A 176 13.42 10.38 -13.65
N ALA A 177 14.16 9.43 -14.23
CA ALA A 177 14.74 9.60 -15.57
C ALA A 177 13.67 9.67 -16.69
N THR A 178 12.54 8.99 -16.49
CA THR A 178 11.38 9.09 -17.38
C THR A 178 10.70 10.44 -17.21
N LEU A 179 10.47 10.85 -15.96
CA LEU A 179 9.87 12.14 -15.63
C LEU A 179 10.68 13.31 -16.20
N GLU A 180 12.01 13.28 -16.11
CA GLU A 180 12.91 14.31 -16.66
C GLU A 180 12.68 14.54 -18.16
N LYS A 181 12.37 13.47 -18.91
CA LYS A 181 12.00 13.57 -20.33
C LYS A 181 10.58 14.11 -20.52
N THR A 182 9.64 13.66 -19.69
CA THR A 182 8.23 14.07 -19.75
C THR A 182 8.06 15.58 -19.50
N VAL A 183 8.84 16.16 -18.60
CA VAL A 183 8.78 17.58 -18.24
C VAL A 183 9.76 18.45 -19.04
N ALA A 184 10.37 17.91 -20.10
CA ALA A 184 11.29 18.66 -20.93
C ALA A 184 10.58 19.85 -21.58
N GLY A 185 11.01 21.07 -21.24
CA GLY A 185 10.38 22.32 -21.71
C GLY A 185 9.44 22.99 -20.71
N ASN A 186 9.17 22.37 -19.55
CA ASN A 186 8.56 23.04 -18.40
C ASN A 186 9.53 24.06 -17.77
N GLY A 187 9.08 24.77 -16.72
CA GLY A 187 9.89 25.77 -16.03
C GLY A 187 11.21 25.23 -15.49
N ALA A 188 12.25 26.08 -15.52
CA ALA A 188 13.60 25.72 -15.10
C ALA A 188 13.67 25.16 -13.67
N ALA A 189 12.79 25.65 -12.77
CA ALA A 189 12.71 25.16 -11.39
C ALA A 189 12.31 23.68 -11.31
N LEU A 190 11.31 23.25 -12.10
CA LEU A 190 10.92 21.84 -12.16
C LEU A 190 12.03 20.99 -12.77
N GLY A 191 12.65 21.47 -13.86
CA GLY A 191 13.79 20.79 -14.49
C GLY A 191 14.93 20.54 -13.50
N SER A 192 15.31 21.56 -12.71
CA SER A 192 16.31 21.41 -11.65
C SER A 192 15.87 20.43 -10.57
N ALA A 193 14.64 20.52 -10.06
CA ALA A 193 14.15 19.64 -9.00
C ALA A 193 14.14 18.15 -9.42
N VAL A 194 13.70 17.84 -10.64
CA VAL A 194 13.74 16.46 -11.17
C VAL A 194 15.18 15.97 -11.31
N SER A 195 16.07 16.82 -11.84
CA SER A 195 17.48 16.45 -12.04
C SER A 195 18.20 16.20 -10.71
N ASP A 196 17.97 17.06 -9.71
CA ASP A 196 18.55 16.92 -8.37
C ASP A 196 18.02 15.66 -7.67
N ALA A 197 16.71 15.40 -7.76
CA ALA A 197 16.10 14.19 -7.23
C ALA A 197 16.68 12.91 -7.88
N ARG A 198 16.86 12.92 -9.22
CA ARG A 198 17.47 11.80 -9.95
C ARG A 198 18.91 11.57 -9.49
N GLN A 199 19.73 12.61 -9.47
CA GLN A 199 21.14 12.51 -9.06
C GLN A 199 21.28 12.04 -7.61
N ALA A 200 20.45 12.53 -6.70
CA ALA A 200 20.44 12.07 -5.31
C ALA A 200 20.06 10.58 -5.21
N THR A 201 19.04 10.15 -5.96
CA THR A 201 18.58 8.75 -6.01
C THR A 201 19.66 7.83 -6.59
N GLU A 202 20.29 8.19 -7.71
CA GLU A 202 21.37 7.41 -8.34
C GLU A 202 22.59 7.30 -7.41
N SER A 203 22.95 8.40 -6.74
CA SER A 203 24.02 8.42 -5.73
C SER A 203 23.69 7.49 -4.55
N PHE A 204 22.44 7.49 -4.09
CA PHE A 204 21.96 6.61 -3.03
C PHE A 204 21.98 5.15 -3.44
N VAL A 205 21.51 4.81 -4.65
CA VAL A 205 21.60 3.46 -5.26
C VAL A 205 23.06 2.99 -5.31
N ALA A 206 23.98 3.84 -5.78
CA ALA A 206 25.40 3.51 -5.82
C ALA A 206 25.95 3.18 -4.41
N TRP A 207 25.55 3.95 -3.40
CA TRP A 207 25.91 3.66 -2.02
C TRP A 207 25.30 2.36 -1.50
N LEU A 208 24.01 2.09 -1.75
CA LEU A 208 23.36 0.83 -1.39
C LEU A 208 24.09 -0.38 -2.00
N ARG A 209 24.53 -0.30 -3.25
CA ARG A 209 25.33 -1.36 -3.90
C ARG A 209 26.65 -1.62 -3.19
N THR A 210 27.28 -0.60 -2.59
CA THR A 210 28.51 -0.77 -1.80
C THR A 210 28.26 -1.31 -0.39
N GLU A 211 27.09 -1.04 0.19
CA GLU A 211 26.73 -1.47 1.55
C GLU A 211 26.10 -2.86 1.59
N LEU A 212 25.31 -3.23 0.58
CA LEU A 212 24.58 -4.50 0.52
C LEU A 212 25.47 -5.75 0.71
N PRO A 213 26.69 -5.84 0.11
CA PRO A 213 27.57 -6.98 0.36
C PRO A 213 27.99 -7.14 1.83
N LYS A 214 27.93 -6.06 2.63
CA LYS A 214 28.26 -6.06 4.06
C LYS A 214 27.11 -6.55 4.93
N LYS A 215 25.91 -6.74 4.37
CA LYS A 215 24.70 -7.15 5.09
C LYS A 215 24.54 -8.67 5.09
N THR A 216 24.33 -9.23 6.27
CA THR A 216 24.27 -10.68 6.52
C THR A 216 23.15 -11.09 7.49
N GLY A 217 22.53 -10.15 8.19
CA GLY A 217 21.53 -10.47 9.21
C GLY A 217 20.11 -10.63 8.66
N PRO A 218 19.21 -11.25 9.47
CA PRO A 218 17.84 -11.56 9.07
C PRO A 218 16.94 -10.32 9.08
N SER A 219 15.87 -10.37 8.28
CA SER A 219 14.83 -9.33 8.21
C SER A 219 13.66 -9.54 9.19
N GLY A 220 13.46 -10.76 9.68
CA GLY A 220 12.34 -11.12 10.55
C GLY A 220 12.28 -10.31 11.86
N VAL A 221 11.06 -10.19 12.41
CA VAL A 221 10.79 -9.49 13.69
C VAL A 221 10.71 -10.45 14.88
N GLY A 222 10.73 -11.77 14.65
CA GLY A 222 10.56 -12.80 15.67
C GLY A 222 9.09 -13.11 15.96
N VAL A 223 8.81 -14.34 16.39
CA VAL A 223 7.44 -14.86 16.58
C VAL A 223 6.65 -14.04 17.62
N GLU A 224 7.26 -13.71 18.77
CA GLU A 224 6.58 -12.93 19.82
C GLU A 224 6.11 -11.56 19.32
N ASN A 225 6.94 -10.87 18.53
CA ASN A 225 6.59 -9.59 17.94
C ASN A 225 5.55 -9.75 16.82
N TYR A 226 5.63 -10.82 16.04
CA TYR A 226 4.65 -11.13 15.00
C TYR A 226 3.27 -11.37 15.62
N ASP A 227 3.17 -12.24 16.62
CA ASP A 227 1.94 -12.52 17.36
C ASP A 227 1.38 -11.26 18.03
N TRP A 228 2.26 -10.42 18.58
CA TRP A 228 1.84 -9.14 19.14
C TRP A 228 1.23 -8.23 18.06
N TYR A 229 1.84 -8.16 16.88
CA TYR A 229 1.35 -7.34 15.77
C TYR A 229 0.00 -7.86 15.24
N LEU A 230 -0.11 -9.17 15.00
CA LEU A 230 -1.36 -9.83 14.62
C LEU A 230 -2.48 -9.42 15.58
N ARG A 231 -2.24 -9.53 16.89
CA ARG A 231 -3.26 -9.28 17.91
C ARG A 231 -3.61 -7.81 18.08
N ASN A 232 -2.62 -6.92 18.04
CA ASN A 232 -2.78 -5.54 18.51
C ASN A 232 -2.89 -4.52 17.39
N VAL A 233 -2.49 -4.87 16.16
CA VAL A 233 -2.56 -4.01 14.98
C VAL A 233 -3.55 -4.59 13.98
N GLN A 234 -3.34 -5.80 13.47
CA GLN A 234 -4.26 -6.48 12.53
C GLN A 234 -5.55 -6.99 13.18
N LEU A 235 -5.63 -6.91 14.52
CA LEU A 235 -6.77 -7.40 15.32
C LEU A 235 -7.14 -8.87 15.03
N SER A 236 -6.18 -9.65 14.54
CA SER A 236 -6.31 -11.07 14.26
C SER A 236 -6.32 -11.86 15.58
N PRO A 237 -7.21 -12.87 15.72
CA PRO A 237 -7.19 -13.76 16.87
C PRO A 237 -6.15 -14.88 16.75
N LEU A 238 -5.47 -15.00 15.61
CA LEU A 238 -4.50 -16.05 15.35
C LEU A 238 -3.11 -15.68 15.89
N THR A 239 -2.31 -16.71 16.12
CA THR A 239 -0.86 -16.62 16.27
C THR A 239 -0.19 -17.03 14.96
N TRP A 240 1.09 -16.71 14.81
CA TRP A 240 1.94 -17.18 13.71
C TRP A 240 1.84 -18.70 13.54
N GLU A 241 1.93 -19.46 14.63
CA GLU A 241 1.83 -20.93 14.58
C GLU A 241 0.44 -21.39 14.13
N GLY A 242 -0.62 -20.69 14.57
CA GLY A 242 -1.98 -20.96 14.12
C GLY A 242 -2.18 -20.68 12.63
N GLU A 243 -1.58 -19.59 12.12
CA GLU A 243 -1.59 -19.27 10.69
C GLU A 243 -0.83 -20.32 9.87
N VAL A 244 0.38 -20.69 10.29
CA VAL A 244 1.18 -21.75 9.62
C VAL A 244 0.39 -23.05 9.54
N ALA A 245 -0.21 -23.51 10.65
CA ALA A 245 -0.97 -24.75 10.67
C ALA A 245 -2.18 -24.72 9.71
N LEU A 246 -2.88 -23.58 9.64
CA LEU A 246 -3.98 -23.40 8.69
C LEU A 246 -3.47 -23.38 7.24
N LEU A 247 -2.39 -22.66 6.96
CA LEU A 247 -1.82 -22.53 5.62
C LEU A 247 -1.26 -23.86 5.10
N GLU A 248 -0.60 -24.66 5.94
CA GLU A 248 -0.14 -26.00 5.56
C GLU A 248 -1.30 -26.93 5.20
N ARG A 249 -2.39 -26.89 5.99
CA ARG A 249 -3.62 -27.63 5.69
C ARG A 249 -4.23 -27.18 4.36
N GLU A 250 -4.35 -25.87 4.14
CA GLU A 250 -4.93 -25.33 2.91
C GLU A 250 -4.04 -25.58 1.68
N LEU A 251 -2.72 -25.61 1.85
CA LEU A 251 -1.78 -26.00 0.80
C LEU A 251 -1.99 -27.48 0.40
N GLY A 252 -2.07 -28.38 1.38
CA GLY A 252 -2.37 -29.79 1.15
C GLY A 252 -3.72 -29.98 0.45
N ARG A 253 -4.76 -29.28 0.92
CA ARG A 253 -6.10 -29.31 0.30
C ARG A 253 -6.08 -28.80 -1.14
N SER A 254 -5.37 -27.71 -1.40
CA SER A 254 -5.28 -27.10 -2.74
C SER A 254 -4.57 -28.02 -3.73
N HIS A 255 -3.47 -28.66 -3.32
CA HIS A 255 -2.79 -29.66 -4.16
C HIS A 255 -3.66 -30.87 -4.43
N ALA A 256 -4.38 -31.39 -3.42
CA ALA A 256 -5.30 -32.51 -3.62
C ALA A 256 -6.42 -32.15 -4.61
N ALA A 257 -7.05 -30.99 -4.44
CA ALA A 257 -8.10 -30.50 -5.34
C ALA A 257 -7.58 -30.33 -6.78
N LEU A 258 -6.38 -29.76 -6.96
CA LEU A 258 -5.74 -29.64 -8.26
C LEU A 258 -5.54 -31.00 -8.93
N ARG A 259 -4.99 -31.99 -8.21
CA ARG A 259 -4.78 -33.34 -8.78
C ARG A 259 -6.08 -34.03 -9.15
N LEU A 260 -7.14 -33.84 -8.37
CA LEU A 260 -8.47 -34.38 -8.69
C LEU A 260 -9.03 -33.76 -9.96
N GLU A 261 -8.91 -32.44 -10.13
CA GLU A 261 -9.37 -31.76 -11.33
C GLU A 261 -8.50 -32.09 -12.55
N GLU A 262 -7.17 -32.21 -12.41
CA GLU A 262 -6.30 -32.70 -13.48
C GLU A 262 -6.70 -34.11 -13.93
N HIS A 263 -6.95 -35.01 -12.97
CA HIS A 263 -7.38 -36.37 -13.30
C HIS A 263 -8.76 -36.37 -13.98
N ARG A 264 -9.72 -35.61 -13.44
CA ARG A 264 -11.08 -35.49 -14.02
C ARG A 264 -11.03 -34.98 -15.45
N ASN A 265 -10.19 -33.98 -15.72
CA ASN A 265 -10.10 -33.29 -17.00
C ASN A 265 -9.02 -33.85 -17.94
N ARG A 266 -8.36 -34.97 -17.60
CA ARG A 266 -7.21 -35.54 -18.32
C ARG A 266 -7.41 -35.85 -19.81
N ASN A 267 -8.67 -35.98 -20.24
CA ASN A 267 -9.04 -36.27 -21.63
C ASN A 267 -9.47 -35.02 -22.42
N LEU A 268 -9.43 -33.84 -21.80
CA LEU A 268 -9.73 -32.56 -22.46
C LEU A 268 -8.45 -31.96 -23.05
N PRO A 269 -8.55 -31.19 -24.16
CA PRO A 269 -7.41 -30.42 -24.64
C PRO A 269 -6.98 -29.38 -23.60
N GLN A 270 -5.69 -29.05 -23.59
CA GLN A 270 -5.17 -27.98 -22.73
C GLN A 270 -5.84 -26.65 -23.05
N LEU A 271 -6.21 -25.89 -22.02
CA LEU A 271 -6.80 -24.56 -22.19
C LEU A 271 -5.81 -23.62 -22.89
N ALA A 272 -6.15 -23.23 -24.11
CA ALA A 272 -5.39 -22.26 -24.89
C ALA A 272 -5.75 -20.83 -24.46
N GLY A 273 -4.77 -19.93 -24.55
CA GLY A 273 -5.01 -18.51 -24.34
C GLY A 273 -5.43 -17.79 -25.62
N ALA A 274 -5.85 -16.53 -25.48
CA ALA A 274 -6.05 -15.64 -26.62
C ALA A 274 -4.79 -15.59 -27.51
N THR A 275 -4.97 -15.61 -28.83
CA THR A 275 -3.90 -15.67 -29.85
C THR A 275 -3.55 -14.31 -30.45
N ASP A 276 -4.38 -13.31 -30.21
CA ASP A 276 -4.25 -11.97 -30.76
C ASP A 276 -5.05 -10.97 -29.91
N ALA A 277 -4.82 -9.68 -30.18
CA ALA A 277 -5.45 -8.58 -29.45
C ALA A 277 -6.99 -8.58 -29.55
N ALA A 278 -7.55 -8.94 -30.70
CA ALA A 278 -8.99 -8.93 -30.89
C ALA A 278 -9.67 -10.08 -30.12
N SER A 279 -9.05 -11.27 -30.11
CA SER A 279 -9.49 -12.41 -29.32
C SER A 279 -9.41 -12.12 -27.83
N TYR A 280 -8.30 -11.52 -27.38
CA TYR A 280 -8.12 -11.09 -26.00
C TYR A 280 -9.19 -10.10 -25.57
N GLU A 281 -9.38 -9.00 -26.32
CA GLU A 281 -10.34 -7.96 -25.94
C GLU A 281 -11.77 -8.51 -25.85
N ARG A 282 -12.17 -9.41 -26.77
CA ARG A 282 -13.47 -10.09 -26.69
C ARG A 282 -13.59 -10.96 -25.44
N GLN A 283 -12.58 -11.77 -25.14
CA GLN A 283 -12.58 -12.66 -23.98
C GLN A 283 -12.59 -11.86 -22.68
N ALA A 284 -11.74 -10.85 -22.57
CA ALA A 284 -11.63 -9.96 -21.43
C ALA A 284 -12.93 -9.18 -21.20
N THR A 285 -13.47 -8.54 -22.23
CA THR A 285 -14.74 -7.79 -22.10
C THR A 285 -15.90 -8.71 -21.72
N LYS A 286 -16.01 -9.87 -22.38
CA LYS A 286 -17.10 -10.81 -22.11
C LYS A 286 -17.06 -11.27 -20.66
N ALA A 287 -15.90 -11.70 -20.18
CA ALA A 287 -15.88 -12.36 -18.90
C ALA A 287 -16.01 -11.33 -17.73
N VAL A 288 -15.68 -10.04 -17.91
CA VAL A 288 -16.01 -8.99 -16.91
C VAL A 288 -17.54 -8.89 -16.77
N LYS A 289 -18.25 -8.83 -17.90
CA LYS A 289 -19.72 -8.76 -17.93
C LYS A 289 -20.35 -10.02 -17.35
N ASP A 290 -19.84 -11.19 -17.72
CA ASP A 290 -20.33 -12.46 -17.18
C ASP A 290 -20.12 -12.52 -15.66
N TYR A 291 -18.97 -12.04 -15.15
CA TYR A 291 -18.67 -12.04 -13.72
C TYR A 291 -19.65 -11.15 -12.95
N LEU A 292 -19.85 -9.90 -13.38
CA LEU A 292 -20.79 -8.99 -12.74
C LEU A 292 -22.23 -9.46 -12.84
N LYS A 293 -22.63 -10.01 -14.00
CA LYS A 293 -23.95 -10.61 -14.16
C LYS A 293 -24.13 -11.80 -13.20
N PHE A 294 -23.12 -12.66 -13.06
CA PHE A 294 -23.17 -13.78 -12.12
C PHE A 294 -23.35 -13.30 -10.68
N LEU A 295 -22.62 -12.26 -10.28
CA LEU A 295 -22.73 -11.66 -8.94
C LEU A 295 -24.12 -11.09 -8.67
N ASP A 296 -24.70 -10.38 -9.64
CA ASP A 296 -26.05 -9.79 -9.56
C ASP A 296 -27.15 -10.85 -9.57
N ASP A 297 -27.15 -11.74 -10.56
CA ASP A 297 -28.17 -12.79 -10.75
C ASP A 297 -28.27 -13.73 -9.55
N ASN A 298 -27.15 -13.98 -8.86
CA ASN A 298 -27.08 -14.88 -7.71
C ASN A 298 -27.11 -14.14 -6.37
N GLU A 299 -27.37 -12.83 -6.37
CA GLU A 299 -27.48 -12.00 -5.17
C GLU A 299 -26.27 -12.12 -4.24
N ILE A 300 -25.07 -12.31 -4.81
CA ILE A 300 -23.82 -12.47 -4.04
C ILE A 300 -23.40 -11.13 -3.42
N LEU A 301 -23.59 -10.05 -4.17
CA LEU A 301 -23.32 -8.67 -3.74
C LEU A 301 -24.25 -7.70 -4.47
N THR A 302 -24.38 -6.48 -3.95
CA THR A 302 -25.03 -5.39 -4.67
C THR A 302 -24.08 -4.85 -5.73
N VAL A 303 -24.37 -5.12 -7.01
CA VAL A 303 -23.57 -4.59 -8.12
C VAL A 303 -23.80 -3.09 -8.26
N ARG A 304 -22.75 -2.29 -8.07
CA ARG A 304 -22.77 -0.83 -8.24
C ARG A 304 -22.39 -0.44 -9.67
N ASP A 305 -22.84 0.73 -10.10
CA ASP A 305 -22.59 1.27 -11.45
C ASP A 305 -21.10 1.49 -11.77
N TYR A 306 -20.27 1.75 -10.75
CA TYR A 306 -18.83 1.89 -10.90
C TYR A 306 -18.06 0.57 -11.03
N MET A 307 -18.66 -0.58 -10.72
CA MET A 307 -17.94 -1.86 -10.69
C MET A 307 -17.52 -2.35 -12.09
N GLU A 308 -18.39 -2.24 -13.10
CA GLU A 308 -18.03 -2.58 -14.48
C GLU A 308 -16.94 -1.66 -15.04
N PRO A 309 -17.08 -0.32 -15.00
CA PRO A 309 -16.02 0.58 -15.49
C PRO A 309 -14.68 0.36 -14.80
N ALA A 310 -14.67 0.15 -13.48
CA ALA A 310 -13.47 -0.06 -12.70
C ALA A 310 -12.73 -1.34 -13.13
N LEU A 311 -13.43 -2.47 -13.21
CA LEU A 311 -12.79 -3.72 -13.60
C LEU A 311 -12.41 -3.73 -15.08
N MET A 312 -13.21 -3.09 -15.94
CA MET A 312 -12.86 -2.90 -17.35
C MET A 312 -11.55 -2.11 -17.51
N ALA A 313 -11.30 -1.09 -16.68
CA ALA A 313 -10.04 -0.33 -16.74
C ALA A 313 -8.81 -1.20 -16.44
N GLN A 314 -8.98 -2.26 -15.65
CA GLN A 314 -7.91 -3.15 -15.19
C GLN A 314 -7.75 -4.42 -16.01
N ARG A 315 -8.49 -4.52 -17.13
CA ARG A 315 -8.44 -5.70 -18.01
C ARG A 315 -7.10 -5.87 -18.73
N GLY A 316 -6.23 -4.86 -18.72
CA GLY A 316 -4.95 -4.87 -19.42
C GLY A 316 -5.11 -4.97 -20.94
N SER A 317 -4.05 -5.41 -21.62
CA SER A 317 -4.01 -5.59 -23.07
C SER A 317 -3.38 -6.93 -23.43
N TYR A 318 -3.52 -7.34 -24.69
CA TYR A 318 -2.86 -8.54 -25.18
C TYR A 318 -1.34 -8.46 -25.03
N VAL A 319 -0.75 -9.54 -24.50
CA VAL A 319 0.68 -9.77 -24.35
C VAL A 319 1.00 -11.10 -25.04
N PRO A 320 1.94 -11.14 -26.00
CA PRO A 320 2.25 -12.37 -26.69
C PRO A 320 2.88 -13.41 -25.74
N PRO A 321 2.67 -14.72 -25.94
CA PRO A 321 3.01 -15.77 -24.98
C PRO A 321 4.45 -15.71 -24.42
N GLU A 322 5.42 -15.37 -25.25
CA GLU A 322 6.83 -15.26 -24.89
C GLU A 322 7.16 -14.10 -23.94
N ARG A 323 6.21 -13.17 -23.72
CA ARG A 323 6.33 -12.02 -22.80
C ARG A 323 5.36 -12.10 -21.63
N GLN A 324 4.53 -13.13 -21.55
CA GLN A 324 3.56 -13.26 -20.47
C GLN A 324 4.25 -13.63 -19.15
N ASN A 325 3.91 -12.90 -18.09
CA ASN A 325 4.22 -13.30 -16.73
C ASN A 325 3.10 -14.20 -16.18
N PHE A 326 3.20 -14.62 -14.92
CA PHE A 326 2.18 -15.46 -14.27
C PHE A 326 0.75 -14.91 -14.39
N PHE A 327 0.56 -13.61 -14.16
CA PHE A 327 -0.74 -12.95 -14.25
C PHE A 327 -1.25 -12.91 -15.69
N HIS A 328 -0.41 -12.51 -16.65
CA HIS A 328 -0.78 -12.48 -18.05
C HIS A 328 -1.17 -13.87 -18.58
N ILE A 329 -0.47 -14.94 -18.17
CA ILE A 329 -0.86 -16.31 -18.56
C ILE A 329 -2.30 -16.60 -18.12
N THR A 330 -2.65 -16.24 -16.89
CA THR A 330 -4.00 -16.43 -16.35
C THR A 330 -5.02 -15.56 -17.09
N MET A 331 -4.73 -14.27 -17.26
CA MET A 331 -5.59 -13.31 -17.98
C MET A 331 -5.89 -13.74 -19.42
N HIS A 332 -4.92 -14.36 -20.10
CA HIS A 332 -5.10 -14.77 -21.49
C HIS A 332 -5.82 -16.11 -21.62
N ARG A 333 -5.78 -16.98 -20.60
CA ARG A 333 -6.42 -18.31 -20.64
C ARG A 333 -7.83 -18.30 -20.07
N ALA A 334 -7.99 -17.77 -18.87
CA ALA A 334 -9.24 -17.76 -18.13
C ALA A 334 -9.33 -16.47 -17.28
N PRO A 335 -9.55 -15.30 -17.90
CA PRO A 335 -9.38 -14.04 -17.20
C PRO A 335 -10.26 -13.88 -15.93
N MET A 336 -11.43 -14.51 -15.90
CA MET A 336 -12.32 -14.51 -14.73
C MET A 336 -11.64 -15.03 -13.46
N THR A 337 -10.71 -15.98 -13.55
CA THR A 337 -10.01 -16.52 -12.36
C THR A 337 -9.09 -15.50 -11.70
N LEU A 338 -8.62 -14.49 -12.46
CA LEU A 338 -7.86 -13.38 -11.89
C LEU A 338 -8.77 -12.23 -11.46
N TRP A 339 -9.82 -11.91 -12.22
CA TRP A 339 -10.68 -10.79 -11.82
C TRP A 339 -11.48 -11.02 -10.55
N THR A 340 -11.71 -12.28 -10.16
CA THR A 340 -12.28 -12.59 -8.84
C THR A 340 -11.38 -12.14 -7.69
N HIS A 341 -10.08 -11.94 -7.94
CA HIS A 341 -9.14 -11.35 -6.98
C HIS A 341 -9.13 -9.81 -7.00
N PHE A 342 -9.47 -9.19 -8.13
CA PHE A 342 -9.43 -7.73 -8.39
C PHE A 342 -10.49 -6.91 -7.66
N TYR A 343 -11.03 -7.44 -6.56
CA TYR A 343 -12.03 -6.81 -5.71
C TYR A 343 -11.56 -5.47 -5.14
N HIS A 344 -10.27 -5.36 -4.85
CA HIS A 344 -9.63 -4.15 -4.33
C HIS A 344 -9.82 -2.92 -5.25
N TRP A 345 -9.95 -3.11 -6.57
CA TRP A 345 -10.28 -2.01 -7.48
C TRP A 345 -11.70 -1.46 -7.27
N TRP A 346 -12.64 -2.30 -6.85
CA TRP A 346 -13.98 -1.85 -6.45
C TRP A 346 -13.95 -1.16 -5.09
N ASP A 347 -13.13 -1.61 -4.15
CA ASP A 347 -12.96 -0.96 -2.85
C ASP A 347 -12.37 0.45 -2.98
N LEU A 348 -11.43 0.65 -3.91
CA LEU A 348 -10.89 1.96 -4.26
C LEU A 348 -11.99 2.91 -4.80
N GLN A 349 -12.82 2.42 -5.73
CA GLN A 349 -13.96 3.20 -6.22
C GLN A 349 -15.02 3.47 -5.15
N MET A 350 -15.30 2.49 -4.29
CA MET A 350 -16.24 2.65 -3.18
C MET A 350 -15.79 3.77 -2.24
N THR A 351 -14.48 3.84 -1.94
CA THR A 351 -13.91 4.89 -1.10
C THR A 351 -14.13 6.28 -1.68
N GLU A 352 -14.07 6.42 -3.00
CA GLU A 352 -14.29 7.69 -3.71
C GLU A 352 -15.78 8.04 -3.86
N LYS A 353 -16.60 7.08 -4.30
CA LYS A 353 -18.01 7.30 -4.68
C LYS A 353 -18.99 7.17 -3.52
N GLU A 354 -18.67 6.33 -2.53
CA GLU A 354 -19.50 6.03 -1.36
C GLU A 354 -18.68 6.16 -0.06
N PRO A 355 -18.06 7.33 0.21
CA PRO A 355 -17.15 7.47 1.34
C PRO A 355 -17.84 7.20 2.67
N HIS A 356 -17.19 6.42 3.54
CA HIS A 356 -17.75 6.06 4.83
C HIS A 356 -18.04 7.32 5.69
N PRO A 357 -19.18 7.39 6.40
CA PRO A 357 -19.56 8.59 7.16
C PRO A 357 -18.63 8.87 8.35
N SER A 358 -18.13 7.84 9.04
CA SER A 358 -17.11 8.01 10.09
C SER A 358 -15.78 8.49 9.48
N PRO A 359 -15.21 9.62 9.94
CA PRO A 359 -13.93 10.11 9.43
C PRO A 359 -12.77 9.15 9.70
N ILE A 360 -12.91 8.23 10.66
CA ILE A 360 -11.89 7.23 11.02
C ILE A 360 -11.79 6.12 9.96
N ARG A 361 -12.92 5.79 9.31
CA ARG A 361 -13.02 4.76 8.26
C ARG A 361 -13.15 5.32 6.84
N ARG A 362 -13.10 6.64 6.70
CA ARG A 362 -13.32 7.31 5.40
C ARG A 362 -12.12 7.23 4.48
N GLY A 363 -10.92 7.26 5.04
CA GLY A 363 -9.67 7.19 4.29
C GLY A 363 -8.84 5.98 4.68
N PRO A 364 -7.69 5.79 4.00
CA PRO A 364 -6.78 4.69 4.31
C PRO A 364 -6.30 4.74 5.76
N LEU A 365 -6.31 3.58 6.41
CA LEU A 365 -5.69 3.38 7.71
C LEU A 365 -4.16 3.45 7.57
N LEU A 366 -3.48 3.92 8.62
CA LEU A 366 -2.01 4.09 8.60
C LEU A 366 -1.22 2.77 8.60
N TYR A 367 -1.87 1.68 8.97
CA TYR A 367 -1.29 0.36 9.12
C TYR A 367 -2.23 -0.67 8.51
N ASN A 368 -1.72 -1.87 8.24
CA ASN A 368 -2.54 -2.99 7.81
C ASN A 368 -3.36 -3.49 9.02
N ILE A 369 -4.59 -2.99 9.15
CA ILE A 369 -5.50 -3.18 10.29
C ILE A 369 -6.74 -3.94 9.82
#